data_AF-A0A2G9U713-F1
#
_entry.id   AF-A0A2G9U713-F1
#
_cell.length_a   1.000
_cell.length_b   1.000
_cell.length_c   1.000
_cell.angle_alpha   90.00
_cell.angle_beta   90.00
_cell.angle_gamma   90.00
#
_symmetry.space_group_name_H-M   'P 1'
#
loop_
_entity.id
_entity.type
_entity.pdbx_description
1 polymer ?
#
loop_
_entity_poly.entity_id
_entity_poly.type
_entity_poly.pdbx_seq_one_letter_code
_entity_poly.pdbx_strand_id
1 'polypeptide(L)' 'MGRVTCANVLSDLYAMGIVDCDNMLMLLGVAVELSEKERDIIISMFIRGFKVCIVFFGDARVLLSADLF' A
#
# COMPACT_ATOMS: atom_id res chain seq x y z
N MET A 1 4.74 8.64 -1.84
CA MET A 1 3.80 7.95 -2.75
C MET A 1 2.89 6.96 -2.04
N GLY A 2 3.39 6.03 -1.21
CA GLY A 2 2.52 5.01 -0.55
C GLY A 2 1.29 5.54 0.21
N ARG A 3 1.38 6.69 0.92
CA ARG A 3 0.22 7.30 1.59
C ARG A 3 -0.86 7.79 0.62
N VAL A 4 -0.45 8.35 -0.53
CA VAL A 4 -1.37 8.91 -1.53
C VAL A 4 -2.15 7.78 -2.19
N THR A 5 -1.47 6.69 -2.55
CA THR A 5 -2.12 5.49 -3.09
C THR A 5 -3.11 4.88 -2.09
N CYS A 6 -2.74 4.80 -0.81
CA CYS A 6 -3.64 4.35 0.26
C CYS A 6 -4.88 5.23 0.38
N ALA A 7 -4.71 6.56 0.42
CA ALA A 7 -5.82 7.50 0.51
C ALA A 7 -6.77 7.41 -0.70
N ASN A 8 -6.24 7.15 -1.90
CA ASN A 8 -7.04 6.98 -3.11
C ASN A 8 -7.94 5.72 -3.05
N VAL A 9 -7.42 4.61 -2.54
CA VAL A 9 -8.24 3.39 -2.37
C VAL A 9 -9.27 3.59 -1.25
N LEU A 10 -8.87 4.25 -0.16
CA LEU A 10 -9.77 4.52 0.98
C LEU A 10 -10.89 5.50 0.64
N SER A 11 -10.64 6.51 -0.20
CA SER A 11 -11.69 7.44 -0.60
C SER A 11 -12.85 6.73 -1.31
N ASP A 12 -12.55 5.69 -2.09
CA ASP A 12 -13.57 4.89 -2.78
C ASP A 12 -14.35 4.01 -1.78
N LEU A 13 -13.67 3.42 -0.79
CA LEU A 13 -14.33 2.70 0.30
C LEU A 13 -15.28 3.60 1.10
N TYR A 14 -14.80 4.78 1.49
CA TYR A 14 -15.61 5.74 2.23
C TYR A 14 -16.78 6.27 1.40
N ALA A 15 -16.60 6.44 0.08
CA ALA A 15 -17.69 6.82 -0.83
C ALA A 15 -18.77 5.73 -0.92
N MET A 16 -18.44 4.46 -0.71
CA MET A 16 -19.40 3.35 -0.59
C MET A 16 -20.01 3.20 0.81
N GLY A 17 -19.64 4.06 1.77
CA GLY A 17 -20.15 4.01 3.14
C GLY A 17 -19.47 2.97 4.04
N ILE A 18 -18.36 2.38 3.60
CA ILE A 18 -17.56 1.45 4.40
C ILE A 18 -16.56 2.26 5.21
N VAL A 19 -16.74 2.27 6.53
CA VAL A 19 -15.89 3.04 7.46
C VAL A 19 -14.75 2.22 8.07
N ASP A 20 -14.95 0.92 8.20
CA ASP A 20 -13.98 -0.01 8.81
C ASP A 20 -13.49 -1.03 7.77
N CYS A 21 -12.18 -1.27 7.77
CA CYS A 21 -11.53 -2.22 6.87
C CYS A 21 -10.55 -3.09 7.66
N ASP A 22 -10.75 -4.41 7.66
CA ASP A 22 -9.93 -5.33 8.44
C ASP A 22 -8.59 -5.68 7.78
N ASN A 23 -8.60 -5.84 6.45
CA ASN A 23 -7.44 -6.26 5.67
C ASN A 23 -7.34 -5.43 4.40
N MET A 24 -6.14 -4.90 4.13
CA MET A 24 -5.80 -4.25 2.87
C MET A 24 -4.71 -5.03 2.16
N LEU A 25 -4.95 -5.33 0.88
CA LEU A 25 -3.96 -5.95 0.00
C LEU A 25 -3.33 -4.86 -0.86
N MET A 26 -1.99 -4.79 -0.86
CA MET A 26 -1.24 -3.93 -1.76
C MET A 26 -0.59 -4.78 -2.84
N LEU A 27 -0.91 -4.45 -4.09
CA LEU A 27 -0.26 -4.99 -5.28
C LEU A 27 0.77 -3.97 -5.76
N LEU A 28 2.05 -4.36 -5.78
CA LEU A 28 3.14 -3.49 -6.24
C LEU A 28 3.87 -4.14 -7.40
N GLY A 29 3.78 -3.52 -8.58
CA GLY A 29 4.61 -3.87 -9.73
C GLY A 29 5.99 -3.24 -9.58
N VAL A 30 7.04 -4.05 -9.71
CA VAL A 30 8.43 -3.57 -9.75
C VAL A 30 9.01 -3.82 -11.12
N ALA A 31 9.59 -2.79 -11.74
CA ALA A 31 10.25 -2.91 -13.04
C ALA A 31 11.48 -3.82 -12.95
N VAL A 32 11.64 -4.70 -13.95
CA VAL A 32 12.75 -5.66 -14.05
C VAL A 32 14.12 -4.97 -14.12
N GLU A 33 14.17 -3.75 -14.65
CA GLU A 33 15.40 -2.97 -14.81
C GLU A 33 15.95 -2.38 -13.49
N LEU A 34 15.17 -2.45 -12.40
CA LEU A 34 15.61 -1.98 -11.08
C LEU A 34 16.59 -2.96 -10.44
N SER A 35 17.67 -2.42 -9.87
CA SER A 35 18.59 -3.25 -9.07
C SER A 35 17.92 -3.74 -7.79
N GLU A 36 18.37 -4.88 -7.26
CA GLU A 36 17.81 -5.45 -6.01
C GLU A 36 17.82 -4.45 -4.85
N LYS A 37 18.87 -3.62 -4.76
CA LYS A 37 18.99 -2.59 -3.72
C LYS A 37 17.96 -1.48 -3.87
N GLU A 38 17.74 -1.02 -5.09
CA GLU A 38 16.73 0.01 -5.37
C GLU A 38 15.33 -0.53 -5.14
N ARG A 39 15.07 -1.78 -5.58
CA ARG A 39 13.81 -2.47 -5.32
C ARG A 39 13.50 -2.53 -3.83
N ASP A 40 14.44 -2.98 -3.00
CA ASP A 40 14.21 -3.11 -1.56
C ASP A 40 13.95 -1.76 -0.88
N ILE A 41 14.66 -0.71 -1.30
CA ILE A 41 14.43 0.66 -0.81
C ILE A 41 13.02 1.12 -1.20
N ILE A 42 12.63 0.97 -2.46
CA ILE A 42 11.32 1.40 -2.97
C ILE A 42 10.20 0.63 -2.26
N ILE A 43 10.29 -0.70 -2.20
CA ILE A 43 9.31 -1.56 -1.50
C ILE A 43 9.18 -1.13 -0.04
N SER A 44 10.30 -0.95 0.67
CA SER A 44 10.31 -0.52 2.07
C SER A 44 9.64 0.84 2.27
N MET A 45 9.90 1.79 1.37
CA MET A 45 9.26 3.12 1.41
C MET A 45 7.76 3.03 1.14
N PHE A 46 7.30 2.15 0.24
CA PHE A 46 5.88 1.93 -0.03
C PHE A 46 5.17 1.31 1.17
N ILE A 47 5.73 0.24 1.74
CA ILE A 47 5.19 -0.41 2.95
C ILE A 47 5.08 0.59 4.09
N ARG A 48 6.15 1.35 4.36
CA ARG A 48 6.13 2.40 5.40
C ARG A 48 5.05 3.44 5.14
N GLY A 49 4.92 3.90 3.89
CA GLY A 49 3.90 4.86 3.50
C GLY A 49 2.48 4.35 3.77
N PHE A 50 2.19 3.12 3.35
CA PHE A 50 0.88 2.50 3.54
C PHE A 50 0.58 2.20 5.01
N LYS A 51 1.56 1.69 5.76
CA LYS A 51 1.39 1.40 7.18
C LYS A 51 1.05 2.65 7.99
N VAL A 52 1.66 3.79 7.67
CA VAL A 52 1.33 5.08 8.33
C VAL A 52 -0.11 5.51 8.04
N CYS A 53 -0.57 5.34 6.79
CA CYS A 53 -1.95 5.66 6.41
C CYS A 53 -2.94 4.77 7.17
N ILE A 54 -2.68 3.47 7.21
CA ILE A 54 -3.56 2.51 7.86
C ILE A 54 -3.66 2.73 9.35
N VAL A 55 -2.52 2.86 10.06
CA VAL A 55 -2.53 3.16 11.52
C VAL A 55 -3.34 4.43 11.85
N PHE A 56 -3.46 5.36 10.90
CA PHE A 56 -4.30 6.54 11.06
C PHE A 56 -5.80 6.30 10.87
N PHE A 57 -6.19 5.33 10.04
CA PHE A 57 -7.57 5.08 9.61
C PHE A 57 -8.20 3.82 10.21
N GLY A 58 -7.42 2.87 10.71
CA GLY A 58 -7.88 1.64 11.37
C GLY A 58 -6.77 0.59 11.49
N ASP A 59 -6.91 -0.38 12.39
CA ASP A 59 -5.92 -1.45 12.61
C ASP A 59 -5.93 -2.53 11.51
N ALA A 60 -5.97 -2.11 10.24
CA ALA A 60 -5.98 -3.04 9.11
C ALA A 60 -4.60 -3.70 8.94
N ARG A 61 -4.59 -4.98 8.55
CA ARG A 61 -3.33 -5.64 8.17
C ARG A 61 -3.02 -5.37 6.70
N VAL A 62 -1.75 -5.07 6.43
CA VAL A 62 -1.22 -4.96 5.06
C VAL A 62 -0.66 -6.31 4.63
N LEU A 63 -1.24 -6.88 3.59
CA LEU A 63 -0.61 -7.95 2.82
C LEU A 63 0.04 -7.34 1.58
N LEU A 64 1.29 -7.69 1.32
CA LEU A 64 2.03 -7.23 0.16
C LEU A 64 2.19 -8.40 -0.82
N SER A 65 1.69 -8.23 -2.04
CA SER A 65 2.09 -9.05 -3.19
C SER A 65 2.89 -8.17 -4.13
N ALA A 66 4.15 -8.55 -4.36
CA ALA A 66 5.01 -7.87 -5.32
C ALA A 66 5.17 -8.79 -6.54
N ASP A 67 4.47 -8.44 -7.62
CA ASP A 67 4.55 -9.17 -8.88
C ASP A 67 5.54 -8.45 -9.81
N LEU A 68 6.39 -9.23 -10.47
CA LEU A 68 7.32 -8.73 -11.47
C LEU A 68 6.53 -8.54 -12.77
N PHE A 69 6.37 -7.30 -13.23
CA PHE A 69 5.70 -6.96 -14.49
C PHE A 69 6.70 -6.63 -15.59
#